data_AF-A0A2T2YRB8-F1
#
_entry.id   AF-A0A2T2YRB8-F1
#
_cell.length_a   1.000
_cell.length_b   1.000
_cell.length_c   1.000
_cell.angle_alpha   90.00
_cell.angle_beta   90.00
_cell.angle_gamma   90.00
#
_symmetry.space_group_name_H-M   'P 1'
#
loop_
_entity.id
_entity.type
_entity.pdbx_description
1 polymer ?
#
loop_
_entity_poly.entity_id
_entity_poly.type
_entity_poly.pdbx_seq_one_letter_code
_entity_poly.pdbx_strand_id
1 'polypeptide(L)'
;MDRDLAEQMLAAEEAAGDNTADEPVRPTPEGYTIDTYLLLSVIDALQGVQAAVIASAGGEPPRITPMPRPMSALDIIRDEARDRSIQKLIDQFTSSVEQFSKSGSTSSEVVDAETQ
;
A
#
# COMPACT_ATOMS: atom_id res chain seq x y z
N MET A 1 8.74 -3.56 22.74
CA MET A 1 8.86 -2.09 22.75
C MET A 1 7.45 -1.50 22.78
N ASP A 2 7.28 -0.36 23.45
CA ASP A 2 6.00 0.33 23.60
C ASP A 2 5.64 1.09 22.31
N ARG A 3 4.36 1.09 21.91
CA ARG A 3 3.88 1.69 20.63
C ARG A 3 4.14 3.19 20.60
N ASP A 4 3.87 3.87 21.71
CA ASP A 4 3.98 5.32 21.83
C ASP A 4 5.42 5.81 21.65
N LEU A 5 6.40 5.02 22.10
CA LEU A 5 7.82 5.31 21.92
C LEU A 5 8.21 5.20 20.43
N ALA A 6 7.67 4.20 19.74
CA ALA A 6 7.96 3.96 18.34
C ALA A 6 7.37 5.07 17.43
N GLU A 7 6.18 5.60 17.77
CA GLU A 7 5.59 6.75 17.08
C GLU A 7 6.44 8.02 17.24
N GLN A 8 6.97 8.27 18.45
CA GLN A 8 7.87 9.42 18.70
C GLN A 8 9.19 9.31 17.95
N MET A 9 9.76 8.10 17.85
CA MET A 9 10.99 7.88 17.09
C MET A 9 10.80 8.12 15.59
N LEU A 10 9.69 7.63 15.00
CA LEU A 10 9.40 7.86 13.58
C LEU A 10 9.19 9.34 13.27
N ALA A 11 8.47 10.07 14.13
CA ALA A 11 8.28 11.51 13.99
C ALA A 11 9.60 12.29 14.10
N ALA A 12 10.53 11.84 14.95
CA ALA A 12 11.86 12.42 15.05
C ALA A 12 12.72 12.13 13.81
N GLU A 13 12.63 10.93 13.22
CA GLU A 13 13.31 10.57 11.97
C GLU A 13 12.78 11.38 10.77
N GLU A 14 11.46 11.54 10.64
CA GLU A 14 10.84 12.35 9.59
C GLU A 14 11.23 13.84 9.71
N ALA A 15 11.34 14.36 10.93
CA ALA A 15 11.78 15.73 11.18
C ALA A 15 13.29 15.94 10.93
N ALA A 16 14.10 14.88 11.05
CA ALA A 16 15.56 14.94 10.91
C ALA A 16 16.04 14.96 9.46
N GLY A 17 15.18 14.70 8.48
CA GLY A 17 15.45 14.87 7.04
C GLY A 17 16.66 14.05 6.55
N ASP A 18 16.39 12.85 6.04
CA ASP A 18 17.27 11.96 5.24
C ASP A 18 18.78 12.27 5.27
N ASN A 19 19.41 12.13 6.45
CA ASN A 19 20.86 12.03 6.55
C ASN A 19 21.25 10.56 6.39
N THR A 20 21.63 10.20 5.17
CA THR A 20 21.97 8.84 4.68
C THR A 20 23.29 8.26 5.21
N ALA A 21 23.67 8.56 6.46
CA ALA A 21 24.89 8.04 7.06
C ALA A 21 24.55 7.35 8.39
N ASP A 22 24.69 6.02 8.40
CA ASP A 22 24.42 5.12 9.52
C ASP A 22 22.94 4.98 9.89
N GLU A 23 22.16 4.31 9.04
CA GLU A 23 20.92 3.70 9.50
C GLU A 23 21.29 2.62 10.55
N PRO A 24 20.95 2.81 11.84
CA PRO A 24 21.31 1.85 12.87
C PRO A 24 20.67 0.50 12.51
N VAL A 25 21.46 -0.58 12.61
CA VAL A 25 20.98 -1.95 12.41
C VAL A 25 19.75 -2.14 13.27
N ARG A 26 18.57 -2.08 12.64
CA ARG A 26 17.30 -2.19 13.35
C ARG A 26 17.32 -3.51 14.10
N PRO A 27 16.88 -3.55 15.38
CA PRO A 27 16.76 -4.80 16.10
C PRO A 27 15.76 -5.68 15.37
N THR A 28 16.25 -6.59 14.54
CA THR A 28 15.39 -7.58 13.91
C THR A 28 15.07 -8.65 14.95
N PRO A 29 13.86 -9.24 14.91
CA PRO A 29 13.53 -10.41 15.71
C PRO A 29 14.61 -11.49 15.55
N GLU A 30 15.01 -12.14 16.64
CA GLU A 30 16.10 -13.14 16.62
C GLU A 30 15.88 -14.17 15.49
N GLY A 31 16.89 -14.34 14.63
CA GLY A 31 16.86 -15.27 13.51
C GLY A 31 16.27 -14.74 12.20
N TYR A 32 15.76 -13.51 12.16
CA TYR A 32 15.30 -12.86 10.93
C TYR A 32 16.30 -11.77 10.52
N THR A 33 17.28 -12.14 9.71
CA THR A 33 18.17 -11.15 9.08
C THR A 33 17.48 -10.50 7.89
N ILE A 34 18.04 -9.40 7.39
CA ILE A 34 17.54 -8.74 6.17
C ILE A 34 17.40 -9.73 4.99
N ASP A 35 18.36 -10.64 4.85
CA ASP A 35 18.35 -11.66 3.81
C ASP A 35 17.12 -12.59 3.92
N THR A 36 16.76 -12.98 5.15
CA THR A 36 15.56 -13.79 5.40
C THR A 36 14.29 -13.04 5.01
N TYR A 37 14.19 -11.74 5.29
CA TYR A 37 13.05 -10.92 4.87
C TYR A 37 12.93 -10.78 3.35
N LEU A 38 14.07 -10.62 2.67
CA LEU A 38 14.11 -10.55 1.21
C LEU A 38 13.68 -11.87 0.58
N LEU A 39 14.15 -13.00 1.10
CA LEU A 39 13.74 -14.32 0.63
C LEU A 39 12.24 -14.56 0.82
N LEU A 40 11.68 -14.17 1.98
CA LEU A 40 10.23 -14.27 2.21
C LEU A 40 9.44 -13.36 1.25
N SER A 41 9.96 -12.17 0.92
CA SER A 41 9.34 -11.27 -0.08
C SER A 41 9.28 -11.90 -1.47
N VAL A 42 10.36 -12.56 -1.87
CA VAL A 42 10.40 -13.28 -3.14
C VAL A 42 9.38 -14.43 -3.15
N ILE A 43 9.23 -15.17 -2.05
CA ILE A 43 8.25 -16.25 -1.94
C ILE A 43 6.82 -15.74 -2.10
N ASP A 44 6.46 -14.66 -1.40
CA ASP A 44 5.13 -14.06 -1.49
C ASP A 44 4.83 -13.55 -2.93
N ALA A 45 5.83 -12.93 -3.59
CA ALA A 45 5.70 -12.49 -4.98
C ALA A 45 5.50 -13.66 -5.95
N LEU A 46 6.23 -14.77 -5.77
CA LEU A 46 6.07 -15.97 -6.58
C LEU A 46 4.68 -16.59 -6.43
N GLN A 47 4.13 -16.59 -5.21
CA GLN A 47 2.76 -17.05 -4.98
C GLN A 47 1.77 -16.17 -5.76
N GLY A 48 1.92 -14.84 -5.73
CA GLY A 48 1.08 -13.92 -6.49
C GLY A 48 1.07 -14.22 -7.99
N VAL A 49 2.26 -14.47 -8.57
CA VAL A 49 2.38 -14.87 -9.98
C VAL A 49 1.66 -16.19 -10.25
N GLN A 50 1.78 -17.18 -9.37
CA GLN A 50 1.09 -18.47 -9.53
C GLN A 50 -0.44 -18.32 -9.51
N ALA A 51 -0.97 -17.51 -8.58
CA ALA A 51 -2.41 -17.21 -8.56
C ALA A 51 -2.88 -16.50 -9.83
N ALA A 52 -2.11 -15.54 -10.34
CA ALA A 52 -2.43 -14.85 -11.60
C ALA A 52 -2.48 -15.83 -12.79
N VAL A 53 -1.53 -16.77 -12.86
CA VAL A 53 -1.52 -17.81 -13.90
C VAL A 53 -2.74 -18.73 -13.80
N ILE A 54 -3.08 -19.21 -12.60
CA ILE A 54 -4.27 -20.05 -12.36
C ILE A 54 -5.55 -19.33 -12.78
N ALA A 55 -5.70 -18.06 -12.39
CA ALA A 55 -6.84 -17.24 -12.76
C ALA A 55 -6.94 -17.06 -14.29
N SER A 56 -5.80 -16.83 -14.95
CA SER A 56 -5.77 -16.67 -16.42
C SER A 56 -6.17 -17.94 -17.18
N ALA A 57 -5.95 -19.11 -16.59
CA ALA A 57 -6.38 -20.40 -17.12
C ALA A 57 -7.86 -20.74 -16.84
N GLY A 58 -8.60 -19.84 -16.17
CA GLY A 58 -10.00 -20.06 -15.79
C GLY A 58 -10.17 -20.90 -14.51
N GLY A 59 -9.10 -21.15 -13.76
CA GLY A 59 -9.16 -21.80 -12.45
C GLY A 59 -9.43 -20.80 -11.33
N GLU A 60 -9.93 -21.29 -10.19
CA GLU A 60 -10.06 -20.46 -8.99
C GLU A 60 -8.71 -20.39 -8.27
N PRO A 61 -8.09 -19.20 -8.16
CA PRO A 61 -6.77 -19.07 -7.54
C PRO A 61 -6.84 -19.30 -6.04
N PRO A 62 -5.80 -19.90 -5.42
CA PRO A 62 -5.74 -20.05 -3.98
C PRO A 62 -5.71 -18.67 -3.30
N ARG A 63 -6.37 -18.54 -2.15
CA ARG A 63 -6.25 -17.34 -1.31
C ARG A 63 -4.87 -17.28 -0.71
N ILE A 64 -3.99 -16.46 -1.29
CA ILE A 64 -2.65 -16.24 -0.78
C ILE A 64 -2.75 -15.38 0.47
N THR A 65 -2.31 -15.95 1.59
CA THR A 65 -2.06 -15.20 2.82
C THR A 65 -0.56 -15.10 2.97
N PRO A 66 0.03 -13.89 2.92
CA PRO A 66 1.46 -13.72 3.13
C PRO A 66 1.87 -14.37 4.45
N MET A 67 3.06 -15.00 4.48
CA MET A 67 3.53 -15.63 5.71
C MET A 67 3.69 -14.57 6.81
N PRO A 68 3.23 -14.83 8.06
CA PRO A 68 3.36 -13.89 9.15
C PRO A 68 4.84 -13.63 9.42
N ARG A 69 5.26 -12.38 9.26
CA ARG A 69 6.63 -11.94 9.53
C ARG A 69 6.68 -11.44 10.96
N PRO A 70 7.71 -11.79 11.75
CA PRO A 70 7.91 -11.11 13.01
C PRO A 70 8.29 -9.66 12.69
N MET A 71 7.59 -8.71 13.28
CA MET A 71 7.78 -7.28 13.02
C MET A 71 8.15 -6.57 14.31
N SER A 72 9.07 -5.61 14.25
CA SER A 72 9.30 -4.71 15.38
C SER A 72 8.14 -3.71 15.49
N ALA A 73 7.97 -3.08 16.66
CA ALA A 73 6.92 -2.06 16.86
C ALA A 73 7.06 -0.88 15.87
N LEU A 74 8.29 -0.53 15.48
CA LEU A 74 8.56 0.50 14.49
C LEU A 74 8.14 0.07 13.08
N ASP A 75 8.36 -1.19 12.72
CA ASP A 75 7.99 -1.70 11.39
C ASP A 75 6.48 -1.69 11.20
N ILE A 76 5.71 -1.99 12.25
CA ILE A 76 4.24 -1.92 12.24
C ILE A 76 3.77 -0.51 11.91
N ILE A 77 4.35 0.51 12.56
CA ILE A 77 3.94 1.91 12.36
C ILE A 77 4.33 2.39 10.97
N ARG A 78 5.49 1.97 10.44
CA ARG A 78 5.89 2.30 9.07
C ARG A 78 4.97 1.67 8.03
N ASP A 79 4.58 0.41 8.21
CA ASP A 79 3.63 -0.24 7.32
C ASP A 79 2.25 0.43 7.38
N GLU A 80 1.75 0.77 8.58
CA GLU A 80 0.51 1.55 8.74
C GLU A 80 0.59 2.94 8.07
N ALA A 81 1.76 3.60 8.10
CA ALA A 81 1.98 4.87 7.41
C ALA A 81 1.99 4.70 5.89
N ARG A 82 2.59 3.61 5.40
CA ARG A 82 2.64 3.26 3.97
C ARG A 82 1.26 2.92 3.42
N ASP A 83 0.47 2.13 4.13
CA ASP A 83 -0.88 1.77 3.70
C ASP A 83 -1.78 3.00 3.63
N ARG A 84 -1.68 3.91 4.61
CA ARG A 84 -2.38 5.20 4.58
C ARG A 84 -1.96 6.08 3.40
N SER A 85 -0.69 6.07 3.01
CA SER A 85 -0.22 6.87 1.86
C SER A 85 -0.72 6.29 0.54
N ILE A 86 -0.72 4.96 0.40
CA ILE A 86 -1.27 4.26 -0.77
C ILE A 86 -2.77 4.51 -0.89
N GLN A 87 -3.52 4.44 0.21
CA GLN A 87 -4.97 4.70 0.18
C GLN A 87 -5.26 6.14 -0.26
N LYS A 88 -4.50 7.13 0.24
CA LYS A 88 -4.63 8.53 -0.21
C LYS A 88 -4.37 8.70 -1.70
N LEU A 89 -3.38 7.98 -2.24
CA LEU A 89 -3.12 7.99 -3.69
C LEU A 89 -4.31 7.40 -4.45
N ILE A 90 -4.83 6.26 -4.01
CA ILE A 90 -6.01 5.63 -4.62
C ILE A 90 -7.19 6.62 -4.62
N ASP A 91 -7.49 7.23 -3.46
CA ASP A 91 -8.59 8.19 -3.32
C ASP A 91 -8.43 9.41 -4.23
N GLN A 92 -7.20 9.90 -4.41
CA GLN A 92 -6.91 11.00 -5.34
C GLN A 92 -7.19 10.61 -6.80
N PHE A 93 -6.81 9.39 -7.21
CA PHE A 93 -7.05 8.91 -8.56
C PHE A 93 -8.52 8.55 -8.81
N THR A 94 -9.21 7.96 -7.84
CA THR A 94 -10.63 7.56 -7.98
C THR A 94 -11.58 8.77 -7.91
N SER A 95 -11.31 9.75 -7.05
CA SER A 95 -12.09 10.99 -6.98
C SER A 95 -12.03 11.82 -8.27
N SER A 96 -10.93 11.75 -9.01
CA SER A 96 -10.80 12.38 -10.33
C SER A 96 -11.69 11.72 -11.39
N VAL A 97 -11.92 10.41 -11.29
CA VAL A 97 -12.79 9.65 -12.20
C VAL A 97 -14.28 9.97 -11.98
N GLU A 98 -14.72 10.12 -10.72
CA GLU A 98 -16.12 10.47 -10.42
C GLU A 98 -16.52 11.87 -10.91
N GLN A 99 -15.59 12.84 -10.88
CA GLN A 99 -15.85 14.19 -11.39
C GLN A 99 -16.04 14.24 -12.91
N PHE A 100 -15.37 13.35 -13.66
CA PHE A 100 -15.54 13.21 -15.11
C PHE A 100 -16.87 12.55 -15.49
N SER A 101 -17.40 11.65 -14.66
CA SER A 101 -18.73 11.05 -14.90
C SER A 101 -19.86 12.07 -14.74
N LYS A 102 -19.72 13.03 -13.82
CA LYS A 102 -20.77 14.02 -13.51
C LYS A 102 -20.88 15.15 -14.56
N SER A 103 -19.81 15.47 -15.28
CA SER A 103 -19.81 16.49 -16.34
C SER A 103 -20.40 16.01 -17.68
N GLY A 104 -20.54 14.70 -17.88
CA GLY A 104 -21.18 14.12 -19.08
C GLY A 104 -22.71 14.06 -19.04
N SER A 105 -23.33 14.28 -17.87
CA SER A 105 -24.78 14.13 -17.67
C SER A 105 -25.58 15.43 -17.87
N THR A 106 -24.94 16.60 -17.95
CA THR A 106 -25.65 17.91 -17.96
C THR A 106 -25.82 18.52 -19.35
N SER A 107 -25.48 17.83 -20.44
CA SER A 107 -25.53 18.38 -21.81
C SER A 107 -26.69 17.87 -22.68
N SER A 108 -27.69 17.17 -22.13
CA SER A 108 -28.80 16.60 -22.92
C SER A 108 -30.21 17.10 -22.53
N GLU A 109 -30.35 18.35 -22.07
CA GLU A 109 -31.68 18.89 -21.70
C GLU A 109 -31.91 20.36 -22.08
N VAL A 110 -31.33 20.85 -23.19
CA VAL A 110 -31.66 22.18 -23.74
C VAL A 110 -31.65 22.21 -25.27
N VAL A 111 -32.45 21.38 -25.94
CA VAL A 111 -32.87 21.63 -27.33
C VAL A 111 -34.24 20.98 -27.51
N ASP A 112 -35.32 21.68 -27.20
CA ASP A 112 -36.67 21.46 -27.77
C ASP A 112 -37.68 22.40 -27.10
N ALA A 113 -37.62 23.70 -27.41
CA ALA A 113 -38.75 24.61 -27.24
C ALA A 113 -38.44 25.98 -27.86
N GLU A 114 -38.49 26.07 -29.20
CA GLU A 114 -38.93 27.28 -29.91
C GLU A 114 -39.00 27.00 -31.41
N THR A 115 -40.12 26.41 -31.85
CA THR A 115 -40.61 26.62 -33.22
C THR A 115 -42.13 26.55 -33.20
N GLN A 116 -42.77 27.71 -32.98
CA GLN A 116 -43.92 28.24 -33.72
C GLN A 116 -44.50 29.46 -33.01
#